data_AF-A0A7X9CNJ8-F1
#
_entry.id   AF-A0A7X9CNJ8-F1
#
_cell.length_a   1.000
_cell.length_b   1.000
_cell.length_c   1.000
_cell.angle_alpha   90.00
_cell.angle_beta   90.00
_cell.angle_gamma   90.00
#
_symmetry.space_group_name_H-M   'P 1'
#
loop_
_entity.id
_entity.type
_entity.pdbx_description
1 polymer ?
#
loop_
_entity_poly.entity_id
_entity_poly.type
_entity_poly.pdbx_seq_one_letter_code
_entity_poly.pdbx_strand_id
1 'polypeptide(L)'
;MDYEKELNQLKSNLEKARNLKYKAEARLEQLNHQQQEIIKELKELGINPEDLDEEIKRLNDEINQLFKEANALLPKDILENK
;
A
#
# COMPACT_ATOMS: atom_id res chain seq x y z
N MET A 1 -54.40 -2.37 15.71
CA MET A 1 -53.21 -1.53 15.56
C MET A 1 -52.01 -2.35 16.02
N ASP A 2 -51.15 -2.72 15.08
CA ASP A 2 -50.16 -3.80 15.22
C ASP A 2 -48.81 -3.25 15.73
N TYR A 3 -48.87 -2.36 16.74
CA TYR A 3 -47.72 -1.58 17.22
C TYR A 3 -46.59 -2.45 17.80
N GLU A 4 -46.93 -3.60 18.36
CA GLU A 4 -45.96 -4.55 18.89
C GLU A 4 -45.09 -5.17 17.78
N LYS A 5 -45.68 -5.39 16.60
CA LYS A 5 -44.97 -5.88 15.42
C LYS A 5 -44.00 -4.82 14.89
N GLU A 6 -44.44 -3.57 14.81
CA GLU A 6 -43.58 -2.45 14.42
C GLU A 6 -42.41 -2.25 15.40
N LEU A 7 -42.67 -2.34 16.71
CA LEU A 7 -41.63 -2.19 17.74
C LEU A 7 -40.56 -3.29 17.65
N ASN A 8 -40.99 -4.54 17.43
CA ASN A 8 -40.08 -5.67 17.26
C ASN A 8 -39.24 -5.52 15.98
N GLN A 9 -39.82 -5.01 14.91
CA GLN A 9 -39.13 -4.79 13.65
C GLN A 9 -38.09 -3.67 13.78
N LEU A 10 -38.43 -2.59 14.51
CA LEU A 10 -37.51 -1.50 14.82
C LEU A 10 -36.32 -1.99 15.66
N LYS A 11 -36.60 -2.81 16.69
CA LYS A 11 -35.58 -3.41 17.56
C LYS A 11 -34.63 -4.32 16.77
N SER A 12 -35.17 -5.17 15.90
CA SER A 12 -34.35 -6.05 15.04
C SER A 12 -33.46 -5.24 14.08
N ASN A 13 -33.98 -4.17 13.49
CA ASN A 13 -33.20 -3.30 12.61
C ASN A 13 -32.09 -2.56 13.37
N LEU A 14 -32.36 -2.13 14.61
CA LEU A 14 -31.37 -1.49 15.47
C LEU A 14 -30.23 -2.46 15.84
N GLU A 15 -30.55 -3.70 16.17
CA GLU A 15 -29.53 -4.73 16.46
C GLU A 15 -28.66 -5.03 15.23
N LYS A 16 -29.27 -5.14 14.05
CA LYS A 16 -28.53 -5.31 12.79
C LYS A 16 -27.60 -4.13 12.52
N ALA A 17 -28.09 -2.90 12.67
CA ALA A 17 -27.29 -1.70 12.48
C ALA A 17 -26.11 -1.63 13.47
N ARG A 18 -26.35 -1.99 14.74
CA ARG A 18 -25.31 -2.04 15.76
C ARG A 18 -24.23 -3.07 15.44
N ASN A 19 -24.63 -4.26 14.99
CA ASN A 19 -23.69 -5.30 14.57
C ASN A 19 -22.88 -4.89 13.34
N LEU A 20 -23.50 -4.21 12.36
CA LEU A 20 -22.80 -3.66 11.20
C LEU A 20 -21.77 -2.61 11.60
N LYS A 21 -22.14 -1.70 12.51
CA LYS A 21 -21.24 -0.69 13.05
C LYS A 21 -20.02 -1.32 13.73
N TYR A 22 -20.23 -2.28 14.63
CA TYR A 22 -19.11 -2.96 15.30
C TYR A 22 -18.17 -3.67 14.32
N LYS A 23 -18.72 -4.33 13.30
CA LYS A 23 -17.89 -4.96 12.25
C LYS A 23 -17.08 -3.94 11.45
N ALA A 24 -17.68 -2.79 11.13
CA ALA A 24 -16.98 -1.72 10.42
C ALA A 24 -15.87 -1.10 11.28
N GLU A 25 -16.12 -0.87 12.57
CA GLU A 25 -15.14 -0.36 13.52
C GLU A 25 -13.95 -1.32 13.66
N ALA A 26 -14.22 -2.63 13.87
CA ALA A 26 -13.16 -3.63 13.96
C ALA A 26 -12.33 -3.73 12.67
N ARG A 27 -12.97 -3.65 11.49
CA ARG A 27 -12.28 -3.66 10.20
C ARG A 27 -11.42 -2.41 10.01
N LEU A 28 -11.90 -1.24 10.44
CA LEU A 28 -11.16 0.01 10.37
C LEU A 28 -9.93 -0.03 11.27
N GLU A 29 -10.07 -0.54 12.49
CA GLU A 29 -8.95 -0.73 13.42
C GLU A 29 -7.88 -1.66 12.83
N GLN A 30 -8.30 -2.80 12.26
CA GLN A 30 -7.38 -3.72 11.59
C GLN A 30 -6.64 -3.06 10.42
N LEU A 31 -7.34 -2.30 9.57
CA LEU A 31 -6.73 -1.62 8.43
C LEU A 31 -5.73 -0.54 8.87
N ASN A 32 -6.05 0.21 9.93
CA ASN A 32 -5.14 1.19 10.51
C ASN A 32 -3.87 0.54 11.06
N HIS A 33 -3.99 -0.60 11.75
CA HIS A 33 -2.83 -1.34 12.23
C HIS A 33 -1.94 -1.80 11.06
N GLN A 34 -2.55 -2.39 10.03
CA GLN A 34 -1.81 -2.82 8.83
C GLN A 34 -1.10 -1.64 8.15
N GLN A 35 -1.77 -0.49 8.02
CA GLN A 35 -1.15 0.70 7.45
C GLN A 35 0.06 1.16 8.28
N GLN A 36 -0.06 1.19 9.61
CA GLN A 36 1.04 1.59 10.49
C GLN A 36 2.24 0.64 10.39
N GLU A 37 2.00 -0.67 10.30
CA GLU A 37 3.07 -1.66 10.09
C GLU A 37 3.77 -1.46 8.75
N ILE A 38 3.03 -1.28 7.66
CA ILE A 38 3.60 -0.99 6.34
C ILE A 38 4.46 0.29 6.37
N ILE A 39 3.96 1.37 6.98
CA ILE A 39 4.72 2.62 7.10
C ILE A 39 5.99 2.41 7.93
N LYS A 40 5.93 1.59 8.98
CA LYS A 40 7.09 1.28 9.81
C LYS A 40 8.13 0.49 9.02
N GLU A 41 7.72 -0.54 8.28
CA GLU A 41 8.62 -1.32 7.40
C GLU A 41 9.28 -0.43 6.34
N LEU A 42 8.50 0.46 5.70
CA LEU A 42 9.05 1.41 4.73
C LEU A 42 10.11 2.34 5.36
N LYS A 43 9.85 2.84 6.57
CA LYS A 43 10.83 3.65 7.32
C LYS A 43 12.07 2.86 7.73
N GLU A 44 11.93 1.59 8.12
CA GLU A 44 13.06 0.71 8.42
C GLU A 44 13.94 0.45 7.19
N LEU A 45 13.33 0.40 6.00
CA LEU A 45 14.03 0.36 4.72
C LEU A 45 14.63 1.72 4.30
N GLY A 46 14.41 2.78 5.10
CA GLY A 46 14.88 4.13 4.81
C GLY A 46 14.10 4.86 3.73
N ILE A 47 12.90 4.37 3.38
CA ILE A 47 12.08 4.89 2.29
C ILE A 47 10.86 5.62 2.88
N ASN A 48 10.69 6.88 2.50
CA ASN A 48 9.47 7.61 2.83
C ASN A 48 8.34 7.13 1.89
N PRO A 49 7.15 6.77 2.43
CA PRO A 49 6.03 6.30 1.61
C PRO A 49 5.57 7.32 0.56
N GLU A 50 5.68 8.60 0.88
CA GLU A 50 5.29 9.72 0.01
C GLU A 50 6.26 9.90 -1.17
N ASP A 51 7.51 9.49 -0.99
CA ASP A 51 8.59 9.63 -1.98
C ASP A 51 8.85 8.32 -2.74
N LEU A 52 8.08 7.25 -2.48
CA LEU A 52 8.34 5.90 -2.99
C LEU A 52 8.42 5.86 -4.52
N ASP A 53 7.48 6.52 -5.21
CA ASP A 53 7.44 6.58 -6.67
C ASP A 53 8.60 7.42 -7.25
N GLU A 54 8.96 8.52 -6.58
CA GLU A 54 10.10 9.34 -6.98
C GLU A 54 11.43 8.61 -6.80
N GLU A 55 11.57 7.88 -5.69
CA GLU A 55 12.75 7.07 -5.36
C GLU A 55 12.92 5.93 -6.36
N ILE A 56 11.84 5.23 -6.73
CA ILE A 56 11.85 4.20 -7.78
C ILE A 56 12.30 4.80 -9.11
N LYS A 57 11.80 5.99 -9.45
CA LYS A 57 12.19 6.67 -10.69
C LYS A 57 13.66 7.06 -10.69
N ARG A 58 14.16 7.63 -9.59
CA ARG A 58 15.57 8.00 -9.41
C ARG A 58 16.50 6.79 -9.58
N LEU A 59 16.18 5.69 -8.91
CA LEU A 59 16.97 4.45 -9.00
C LEU A 59 16.98 3.88 -10.42
N ASN A 60 15.85 3.92 -11.14
CA ASN A 60 15.80 3.48 -12.53
C ASN A 60 16.66 4.36 -13.45
N ASP A 61 16.62 5.67 -13.27
CA ASP A 61 17.45 6.60 -14.04
C ASP A 61 18.95 6.39 -13.77
N GLU A 62 19.32 6.17 -12.51
CA GLU A 62 20.68 5.85 -12.09
C GLU A 62 21.17 4.53 -12.69
N ILE A 63 20.35 3.47 -12.64
CA ILE A 63 20.64 2.18 -13.29
C ILE A 63 20.91 2.39 -14.79
N ASN A 64 20.06 3.15 -15.48
CA ASN A 64 20.23 3.43 -16.91
C ASN A 64 21.51 4.21 -17.21
N GLN A 65 21.90 5.16 -16.35
CA GLN A 65 23.17 5.88 -16.48
C GLN A 65 24.36 4.94 -16.28
N LEU A 66 24.37 4.14 -15.22
CA LEU A 66 25.43 3.17 -14.94
C LEU A 66 25.59 2.16 -16.08
N PHE A 67 24.49 1.68 -16.67
CA PHE A 67 24.56 0.82 -17.85
C PHE A 67 25.17 1.53 -19.07
N LYS A 68 24.85 2.81 -19.29
CA LYS A 68 25.47 3.60 -20.38
C LYS A 68 26.96 3.81 -20.15
N GLU A 69 27.35 4.15 -18.93
CA GLU A 69 28.75 4.33 -18.54
C GLU A 69 29.53 3.03 -18.70
N ALA A 70 29.01 1.91 -18.19
CA ALA A 70 29.62 0.60 -18.35
C ALA A 70 29.81 0.23 -19.84
N ASN A 71 28.81 0.48 -20.68
CA ASN A 71 28.91 0.25 -22.12
C ASN A 71 29.86 1.20 -22.85
N ALA A 72 30.05 2.42 -22.34
CA ALA A 72 31.01 3.38 -22.89
C ALA A 72 32.45 3.06 -22.47
N LEU A 73 32.62 2.52 -21.26
CA LEU A 73 33.91 2.09 -20.70
C LEU A 73 34.34 0.72 -21.23
N LEU A 74 33.42 -0.07 -21.79
CA LEU A 74 33.74 -1.31 -22.49
C LEU A 74 34.46 -0.98 -23.81
N PRO A 75 35.74 -1.39 -23.98
CA PRO A 75 36.46 -1.18 -25.22
C PRO A 75 35.82 -2.04 -26.33
N LYS A 76 35.07 -1.39 -27.23
CA LYS A 76 34.42 -2.05 -28.37
C LYS A 76 35.42 -2.71 -29.31
N ASP A 77 36.67 -2.24 -29.33
CA ASP A 77 37.77 -2.78 -30.11
C ASP A 77 38.19 -4.22 -29.74
N ILE A 78 37.91 -4.68 -28.51
CA ILE A 78 38.24 -6.05 -28.05
C ILE A 78 37.11 -7.05 -28.39
N LEU A 79 35.87 -6.57 -28.53
CA LEU A 79 34.68 -7.41 -28.74
C LEU A 79 34.44 -7.77 -30.22
N GLU A 80 34.92 -6.97 -31.18
CA GLU A 80 34.76 -7.23 -32.62
C GLU A 80 35.88 -8.10 -33.23
N ASN A 81 36.87 -8.54 -32.44
CA ASN A 81 37.86 -9.54 -32.90
C ASN A 81 37.52 -10.94 -32.38
N LYS A 82 36.45 -11.54 -32.93
CA LYS A 82 36.35 -12.99 -33.17
C LYS A 82 35.29 -13.34 -34.20
#